data_AF-A0A3A4T2G3-F1
#
_entry.id   AF-A0A3A4T2G3-F1
#
_cell.length_a   1.000
_cell.length_b   1.000
_cell.length_c   1.000
_cell.angle_alpha   90.00
_cell.angle_beta   90.00
_cell.angle_gamma   90.00
#
_symmetry.space_group_name_H-M   'P 1'
#
loop_
_entity.id
_entity.type
_entity.pdbx_description
1 polymer ?
#
loop_
_entity_poly.entity_id
_entity_poly.type
_entity_poly.pdbx_seq_one_letter_code
_entity_poly.pdbx_strand_id
1 'polypeptide(L)'
;MNSEEKLIMRTGLVEVALVLSTAVAIRLVYGRVLFSLWPWFRCSVVLALLTCLWTYTFWFFRTHGGPKEIFNPLLFVIGINPFDFMLMYPGDEALGLNGDFQCDILVWVLSFVHGVGFYLIGRSICEFLAERNEVFDEF
;
A
#
# COMPACT_ATOMS: atom_id res chain seq x y z
N MET A 1 9.79 24.05 -7.55
CA MET A 1 9.60 22.89 -6.67
C MET A 1 10.87 22.05 -6.70
N ASN A 2 11.55 21.89 -5.57
CA ASN A 2 12.76 21.08 -5.46
C ASN A 2 12.42 19.57 -5.52
N SER A 3 13.43 18.70 -5.60
CA SER A 3 13.23 17.25 -5.75
C SER A 3 12.48 16.63 -4.56
N GLU A 4 12.71 17.13 -3.35
CA GLU A 4 12.07 16.69 -2.11
C GLU A 4 10.58 17.05 -2.09
N GLU A 5 10.23 18.29 -2.42
CA GLU A 5 8.85 18.76 -2.55
C GLU A 5 8.08 17.95 -3.61
N LYS A 6 8.73 17.58 -4.73
CA LYS A 6 8.14 16.70 -5.74
C LYS A 6 7.87 15.29 -5.20
N LEU A 7 8.81 14.71 -4.45
CA LEU A 7 8.64 13.40 -3.85
C LEU A 7 7.48 13.41 -2.84
N ILE A 8 7.46 14.38 -1.93
CA ILE A 8 6.40 14.55 -0.93
C ILE A 8 5.04 14.70 -1.61
N MET A 9 4.95 15.58 -2.63
CA MET A 9 3.70 15.79 -3.36
C MET A 9 3.22 14.50 -4.05
N ARG A 10 4.10 13.77 -4.73
CA ARG A 10 3.74 12.52 -5.42
C ARG A 10 3.30 11.44 -4.44
N THR A 11 4.02 11.25 -3.35
CA THR A 11 3.66 10.32 -2.29
C THR A 11 2.29 10.67 -1.70
N GLY A 12 2.05 11.94 -1.37
CA GLY A 12 0.76 12.40 -0.85
C GLY A 12 -0.40 12.20 -1.84
N LEU A 13 -0.17 12.41 -3.14
CA LEU A 13 -1.17 12.12 -4.18
C LEU A 13 -1.50 10.63 -4.25
N VAL A 14 -0.50 9.76 -4.16
CA VAL A 14 -0.72 8.30 -4.15
C VAL A 14 -1.45 7.87 -2.88
N GLU A 15 -1.11 8.40 -1.71
CA GLU A 15 -1.81 8.10 -0.45
C GLU A 15 -3.29 8.49 -0.50
N VAL A 16 -3.61 9.69 -0.99
CA VAL A 16 -5.00 10.13 -1.17
C VAL A 16 -5.73 9.22 -2.15
N ALA A 17 -5.09 8.85 -3.26
CA ALA A 17 -5.67 7.94 -4.24
C ALA A 17 -5.91 6.53 -3.65
N LEU A 18 -4.99 6.03 -2.81
CA LEU A 18 -5.15 4.76 -2.10
C LEU A 18 -6.33 4.81 -1.14
N VAL A 19 -6.44 5.84 -0.29
CA VAL A 19 -7.57 5.98 0.66
C VAL A 19 -8.92 5.91 -0.05
N LEU A 20 -9.05 6.65 -1.16
CA LEU A 20 -10.27 6.68 -1.98
C LEU A 20 -10.53 5.32 -2.63
N SER A 21 -9.51 4.69 -3.20
CA SER A 21 -9.62 3.40 -3.89
C SER A 21 -10.00 2.28 -2.92
N THR A 22 -9.41 2.26 -1.72
CA THR A 22 -9.77 1.32 -0.64
C THR A 22 -11.22 1.49 -0.20
N ALA A 23 -11.68 2.74 -0.04
CA ALA A 23 -13.08 3.01 0.31
C ALA A 23 -14.05 2.52 -0.79
N VAL A 24 -13.71 2.77 -2.05
CA VAL A 24 -14.50 2.28 -3.19
C VAL A 24 -14.50 0.75 -3.24
N ALA A 25 -13.36 0.09 -3.03
CA ALA A 25 -13.27 -1.37 -3.00
C ALA A 25 -14.17 -1.98 -1.92
N ILE A 26 -14.10 -1.48 -0.67
CA ILE A 26 -14.96 -1.93 0.44
C ILE A 26 -16.43 -1.76 0.05
N ARG A 27 -16.80 -0.58 -0.50
CA ARG A 27 -18.17 -0.30 -0.91
C ARG A 27 -18.68 -1.21 -2.02
N LEU A 28 -17.83 -1.55 -2.99
CA LEU A 28 -18.21 -2.41 -4.12
C LEU A 28 -18.39 -3.86 -3.67
N VAL A 29 -17.53 -4.36 -2.79
CA VAL A 29 -17.56 -5.76 -2.34
C VAL A 29 -18.70 -6.00 -1.34
N TYR A 30 -18.83 -5.14 -0.33
CA TYR A 30 -19.77 -5.35 0.78
C TYR A 30 -21.06 -4.53 0.68
N GLY A 31 -21.18 -3.70 -0.36
CA GLY A 31 -22.36 -2.88 -0.59
C GLY A 31 -22.55 -1.75 0.43
N ARG A 32 -23.70 -1.08 0.34
CA ARG A 32 -23.95 0.17 1.08
C ARG A 32 -24.13 -0.02 2.60
N VAL A 33 -24.74 -1.12 3.01
CA VAL A 33 -25.13 -1.36 4.41
C VAL A 33 -23.89 -1.61 5.26
N LEU A 34 -23.09 -2.61 4.91
CA LEU A 34 -21.85 -2.92 5.63
C LEU A 34 -20.82 -1.79 5.52
N PHE A 35 -20.71 -1.11 4.38
CA PHE A 35 -19.84 0.07 4.25
C PHE A 35 -20.17 1.17 5.27
N SER A 36 -21.44 1.38 5.60
CA SER A 36 -21.83 2.41 6.59
C SER A 36 -21.53 2.04 8.04
N LEU A 37 -21.37 0.74 8.32
CA LEU A 37 -21.08 0.20 9.65
C LEU A 37 -19.58 -0.05 9.86
N TRP A 38 -18.86 -0.34 8.77
CA TRP A 38 -17.42 -0.54 8.81
C TRP A 38 -16.71 0.79 9.15
N PRO A 39 -15.69 0.80 10.01
CA PRO A 39 -14.73 1.91 10.10
C PRO A 39 -13.86 2.06 8.83
N TRP A 40 -14.48 2.10 7.64
CA TRP A 40 -13.83 2.09 6.33
C TRP A 40 -12.77 3.20 6.21
N PHE A 41 -13.04 4.39 6.74
CA PHE A 41 -12.10 5.51 6.66
C PHE A 41 -10.81 5.22 7.44
N ARG A 42 -10.94 4.65 8.65
CA ARG A 42 -9.76 4.26 9.45
C ARG A 42 -8.98 3.15 8.75
N CYS A 43 -9.68 2.14 8.21
CA CYS A 43 -9.07 1.06 7.44
C CYS A 43 -8.31 1.60 6.22
N SER A 44 -8.96 2.44 5.41
CA SER A 44 -8.36 3.09 4.24
C SER A 44 -7.08 3.88 4.57
N VAL A 45 -7.11 4.68 5.64
CA VAL A 45 -5.95 5.48 6.06
C VAL A 45 -4.83 4.57 6.56
N VAL A 46 -5.13 3.57 7.40
CA VAL A 46 -4.13 2.64 7.93
C VAL A 46 -3.44 1.89 6.80
N LEU A 47 -4.19 1.33 5.85
CA LEU A 47 -3.60 0.59 4.73
C LEU A 47 -2.77 1.49 3.81
N ALA A 48 -3.20 2.73 3.56
CA ALA A 48 -2.40 3.69 2.79
C ALA A 48 -1.07 4.02 3.49
N LEU A 49 -1.09 4.25 4.81
CA LEU A 49 0.11 4.50 5.61
C LEU A 49 1.03 3.28 5.65
N LEU A 50 0.48 2.07 5.80
CA LEU A 50 1.26 0.83 5.74
C LEU A 50 1.92 0.66 4.38
N THR A 51 1.21 0.95 3.29
CA THR A 51 1.78 0.90 1.93
C THR A 51 2.99 1.83 1.80
N CYS A 52 2.86 3.05 2.31
CA CYS A 52 3.92 4.04 2.34
C CYS A 52 5.11 3.53 3.17
N LEU A 53 4.86 3.09 4.41
CA LEU A 53 5.86 2.56 5.34
C LEU A 53 6.62 1.37 4.75
N TRP A 54 5.91 0.42 4.16
CA TRP A 54 6.50 -0.72 3.49
C TRP A 54 7.40 -0.28 2.34
N THR A 55 6.94 0.65 1.50
CA THR A 55 7.75 1.15 0.38
C THR A 55 9.07 1.76 0.84
N TYR A 56 9.05 2.59 1.89
CA TYR A 56 10.27 3.17 2.45
C TYR A 56 11.16 2.14 3.16
N THR A 57 10.57 1.14 3.85
CA THR A 57 11.32 0.06 4.50
C THR A 57 12.06 -0.78 3.48
N PHE A 58 11.36 -1.20 2.42
CA PHE A 58 11.93 -1.97 1.33
C PHE A 58 13.01 -1.18 0.58
N TRP A 59 12.79 0.12 0.37
CA TRP A 59 13.84 0.99 -0.14
C TRP A 59 15.08 1.03 0.78
N PHE A 60 14.89 1.23 2.08
CA PHE A 60 15.98 1.24 3.05
C PHE A 60 16.77 -0.06 3.02
N PHE A 61 16.11 -1.21 2.93
CA PHE A 61 16.79 -2.49 2.76
C PHE A 61 17.62 -2.52 1.47
N ARG A 62 17.08 -2.03 0.35
CA ARG A 62 17.82 -1.95 -0.91
C ARG A 62 19.10 -1.12 -0.79
N THR A 63 19.06 0.04 -0.13
CA THR A 63 20.26 0.89 0.02
C THR A 63 21.31 0.31 0.97
N HIS A 64 20.95 -0.68 1.77
CA HIS A 64 21.84 -1.37 2.71
C HIS A 64 22.26 -2.77 2.24
N GLY A 65 22.33 -2.97 0.91
CA GLY A 65 22.80 -4.23 0.31
C GLY A 65 21.70 -5.28 0.09
N GLY A 66 20.43 -4.89 0.23
CA GLY A 66 19.29 -5.73 -0.11
C GLY A 66 19.16 -5.99 -1.62
N PRO A 67 18.41 -7.05 -2.02
CA PRO A 67 18.25 -7.43 -3.42
C PRO A 67 17.66 -6.31 -4.28
N LYS A 68 18.10 -6.20 -5.55
CA LYS A 68 17.65 -5.10 -6.44
C LYS A 68 16.17 -5.22 -6.86
N GLU A 69 15.55 -6.40 -6.78
CA GLU A 69 14.18 -6.65 -7.25
C GLU A 69 13.07 -6.25 -6.26
N ILE A 70 13.43 -5.52 -5.21
CA ILE A 70 12.56 -5.23 -4.06
C ILE A 70 11.24 -4.47 -4.42
N PHE A 71 11.19 -3.72 -5.51
CA PHE A 71 9.99 -2.96 -5.90
C PHE A 71 9.03 -3.70 -6.83
N ASN A 72 9.05 -5.02 -6.82
CA ASN A 72 8.08 -5.81 -7.57
C ASN A 72 6.70 -5.72 -6.87
N PRO A 73 5.62 -5.32 -7.58
CA PRO A 73 4.26 -5.37 -7.03
C PRO A 73 3.87 -6.74 -6.48
N LEU A 74 4.43 -7.83 -7.04
CA LEU A 74 4.20 -9.20 -6.55
C LEU A 74 4.79 -9.44 -5.16
N LEU A 75 5.85 -8.73 -4.80
CA LEU A 75 6.45 -8.76 -3.46
C LEU A 75 5.48 -8.17 -2.42
N PHE A 76 4.72 -7.16 -2.82
CA PHE A 76 3.62 -6.63 -2.01
C PHE A 76 2.49 -7.67 -1.85
N VAL A 77 2.05 -8.26 -2.96
CA VAL A 77 0.95 -9.23 -2.97
C VAL A 77 1.27 -10.54 -2.22
N ILE A 78 2.51 -11.01 -2.25
CA ILE A 78 2.91 -12.30 -1.65
C ILE A 78 3.56 -12.11 -0.28
N GLY A 79 4.36 -11.05 -0.11
CA GLY A 79 5.17 -10.82 1.08
C GLY A 79 4.49 -9.96 2.14
N ILE A 80 3.85 -8.86 1.73
CA ILE A 80 3.22 -7.89 2.66
C ILE A 80 1.79 -8.27 2.99
N ASN A 81 1.04 -8.72 1.98
CA ASN A 81 -0.37 -9.05 2.10
C ASN A 81 -0.69 -9.97 3.30
N PRO A 82 0.05 -11.07 3.58
CA PRO A 82 -0.24 -11.90 4.75
C PRO A 82 -0.12 -11.15 6.09
N PHE A 83 0.82 -10.20 6.20
CA PHE A 83 0.99 -9.37 7.40
C PHE A 83 -0.14 -8.36 7.54
N ASP A 84 -0.50 -7.68 6.45
CA ASP A 84 -1.62 -6.75 6.44
C ASP A 84 -2.93 -7.48 6.80
N PHE A 85 -3.10 -8.75 6.38
CA PHE A 85 -4.22 -9.59 6.81
C PHE A 85 -4.22 -9.92 8.29
N MET A 86 -3.07 -10.30 8.85
CA MET A 86 -2.98 -10.54 10.29
C MET A 86 -3.30 -9.29 11.11
N LEU A 87 -2.96 -8.10 10.61
CA LEU A 87 -3.28 -6.82 11.27
C LEU A 87 -4.77 -6.48 11.22
N MET A 88 -5.49 -6.91 10.17
CA MET A 88 -6.92 -6.67 10.00
C MET A 88 -7.82 -7.70 10.70
N TYR A 89 -7.30 -8.91 10.95
CA TYR A 89 -8.04 -10.04 11.53
C TYR A 89 -8.89 -9.72 12.78
N PRO A 90 -8.41 -8.96 13.80
CA PRO A 90 -9.25 -8.64 14.95
C PRO A 90 -10.49 -7.80 14.61
N GLY A 91 -10.40 -6.97 13.57
CA GLY A 91 -11.52 -6.18 13.06
C GLY A 91 -12.52 -7.05 12.30
N ASP A 92 -12.03 -8.00 11.50
CA ASP A 92 -12.85 -8.93 10.73
C ASP A 92 -13.63 -9.87 11.66
N GLU A 93 -13.00 -10.35 12.73
CA GLU A 93 -13.64 -11.17 13.76
C GLU A 93 -14.74 -10.40 14.49
N ALA A 94 -14.47 -9.15 14.90
CA ALA A 94 -15.45 -8.32 15.59
C ALA A 94 -16.68 -7.97 14.73
N LEU A 95 -16.51 -7.93 13.41
CA LEU A 95 -17.58 -7.70 12.44
C LEU A 95 -18.28 -9.00 12.01
N GLY A 96 -17.83 -10.17 12.49
CA GLY A 96 -18.37 -11.47 12.10
C GLY A 96 -18.11 -11.83 10.64
N LEU A 97 -17.07 -11.26 10.03
CA LEU A 97 -16.67 -11.49 8.64
C LEU A 97 -15.73 -12.70 8.50
N ASN A 98 -15.40 -13.37 9.60
CA ASN A 98 -14.57 -14.56 9.60
C ASN A 98 -15.22 -15.69 8.78
N GLY A 99 -14.53 -16.09 7.70
CA GLY A 99 -15.03 -17.10 6.76
C GLY A 99 -15.97 -16.55 5.68
N ASP A 100 -16.14 -15.22 5.57
CA ASP A 100 -16.88 -14.61 4.46
C ASP A 100 -16.03 -14.57 3.19
N PHE A 101 -16.52 -15.22 2.13
CA PHE A 101 -15.90 -15.20 0.80
C PHE A 101 -15.78 -13.78 0.21
N GLN A 102 -16.65 -12.85 0.61
CA GLN A 102 -16.51 -11.43 0.24
C GLN A 102 -15.27 -10.81 0.87
N CYS A 103 -14.86 -11.27 2.06
CA CYS A 103 -13.62 -10.85 2.70
C CYS A 103 -12.43 -11.26 1.85
N ASP A 104 -12.39 -12.53 1.42
CA ASP A 104 -11.36 -13.05 0.52
C ASP A 104 -11.28 -12.25 -0.80
N ILE A 105 -12.41 -11.87 -1.38
CA ILE A 105 -12.40 -11.01 -2.58
C ILE A 105 -11.84 -9.62 -2.24
N LEU A 106 -12.28 -9.01 -1.14
CA LEU A 106 -11.81 -7.70 -0.73
C LEU A 106 -10.29 -7.72 -0.50
N VAL A 107 -9.77 -8.76 0.13
CA VAL A 107 -8.33 -9.03 0.28
C VAL A 107 -7.62 -8.84 -1.04
N TRP A 108 -7.96 -9.66 -2.04
CA TRP A 108 -7.29 -9.66 -3.33
C TRP A 108 -7.36 -8.31 -4.04
N VAL A 109 -8.52 -7.64 -3.96
CA VAL A 109 -8.72 -6.30 -4.54
C VAL A 109 -7.81 -5.28 -3.85
N LEU A 110 -7.76 -5.29 -2.52
CA LEU A 110 -6.92 -4.36 -1.75
C LEU A 110 -5.43 -4.65 -1.99
N SER A 111 -5.01 -5.91 -2.05
CA SER A 111 -3.63 -6.27 -2.38
C SER A 111 -3.19 -5.70 -3.73
N PHE A 112 -4.09 -5.73 -4.72
CA PHE A 112 -3.81 -5.16 -6.04
C PHE A 112 -3.73 -3.63 -5.99
N VAL A 113 -4.71 -2.97 -5.37
CA VAL A 113 -4.75 -1.50 -5.21
C VAL A 113 -3.49 -0.99 -4.51
N HIS A 114 -3.14 -1.60 -3.38
CA HIS A 114 -1.99 -1.19 -2.58
C HIS A 114 -0.66 -1.63 -3.21
N GLY A 115 -0.61 -2.74 -3.95
CA GLY A 115 0.55 -3.13 -4.76
C GLY A 115 0.87 -2.13 -5.88
N VAL A 116 -0.15 -1.56 -6.53
CA VAL A 116 0.04 -0.45 -7.47
C VAL A 116 0.56 0.80 -6.77
N GLY A 117 -0.01 1.15 -5.61
CA GLY A 117 0.46 2.29 -4.81
C GLY A 117 1.92 2.15 -4.39
N PHE A 118 2.30 0.97 -3.90
CA PHE A 118 3.67 0.62 -3.53
C PHE A 118 4.65 0.84 -4.70
N TYR A 119 4.29 0.36 -5.89
CA TYR A 119 5.09 0.55 -7.09
C TYR A 119 5.26 2.03 -7.47
N LEU A 120 4.18 2.83 -7.43
CA LEU A 120 4.22 4.25 -7.79
C LEU A 120 5.05 5.08 -6.81
N ILE A 121 4.96 4.79 -5.50
CA ILE A 121 5.79 5.42 -4.47
C ILE A 121 7.25 5.01 -4.67
N GLY A 122 7.51 3.71 -4.87
CA GLY A 122 8.87 3.19 -5.06
C GLY A 122 9.56 3.80 -6.28
N ARG A 123 8.82 3.95 -7.39
CA ARG A 123 9.29 4.67 -8.57
C ARG A 123 9.61 6.14 -8.27
N SER A 124 8.76 6.82 -7.51
CA SER A 124 8.98 8.23 -7.14
C SER A 124 10.26 8.41 -6.30
N ILE A 125 10.52 7.48 -5.38
CA ILE A 125 11.77 7.45 -4.59
C ILE A 125 12.98 7.24 -5.51
N CYS A 126 12.90 6.30 -6.46
CA CYS A 126 13.98 6.06 -7.42
C CYS A 126 14.29 7.32 -8.27
N GLU A 127 13.25 8.00 -8.75
CA GLU A 127 13.41 9.25 -9.52
C GLU A 127 14.04 10.36 -8.67
N PHE A 128 13.61 10.51 -7.41
CA PHE A 128 14.18 11.49 -6.47
C PHE A 128 15.68 11.29 -6.26
N LEU A 129 16.14 10.05 -6.12
CA LEU A 129 17.54 9.76 -5.85
C LEU A 129 18.43 9.84 -7.08
N ALA A 130 17.89 9.48 -8.25
CA ALA A 130 18.56 9.71 -9.52
C ALA A 130 18.82 11.21 -9.72
N GLU A 131 17.87 12.08 -9.37
CA GLU A 131 18.06 13.54 -9.40
C GLU A 131 19.15 14.03 -8.41
N ARG A 132 19.48 13.27 -7.36
CA ARG A 132 20.52 13.64 -6.37
C ARG A 132 21.89 13.03 -6.64
N ASN A 133 22.08 12.26 -7.71
CA ASN A 133 23.27 11.42 -7.92
C ASN A 133 23.57 10.48 -6.72
N GLU A 134 22.56 10.17 -5.91
CA GLU A 134 22.66 9.23 -4.79
C GLU A 134 22.42 7.78 -5.24
N VAL A 135 22.20 7.58 -6.55
CA VAL A 135 22.34 6.28 -7.18
C VAL A 135 23.84 6.01 -7.30
N PHE A 136 24.37 5.33 -6.28
CA PHE A 136 25.66 4.67 -6.36
C PHE A 136 25.78 3.93 -7.70
N ASP A 137 26.92 4.14 -8.34
CA ASP A 137 27.31 3.58 -9.62
C ASP A 137 26.86 2.11 -9.82
N GLU A 138 26.41 1.86 -11.05
CA GLU A 138 26.47 0.60 -11.78
C GLU A 138 25.36 -0.48 -11.60
N PHE A 139 24.65 -0.69 -12.72
CA PHE A 139 24.09 -1.95 -13.25
C PHE A 139 23.37 -2.87 -12.26
#